data_AF-A0A0P7ZD19-F1
#
_entry.id   AF-A0A0P7ZD19-F1
#
_cell.length_a   1.000
_cell.length_b   1.000
_cell.length_c   1.000
_cell.angle_alpha   90.00
_cell.angle_beta   90.00
_cell.angle_gamma   90.00
#
_symmetry.space_group_name_H-M   'P 1'
#
loop_
_entity.id
_entity.type
_entity.pdbx_description
1 polymer ?
#
loop_
_entity_poly.entity_id
_entity_poly.type
_entity_poly.pdbx_seq_one_letter_code
_entity_poly.pdbx_strand_id
1 'polypeptide(L)'
;MPEPETLPYALPRLADAEAIARARALAERLKMRRTCRWFSDAPVPREVIEAPILAAGSAPSGANHQPWHFAVVASPERKRAIRK
;
A
#
# COMPACT_ATOMS: atom_id res chain seq x y z
N MET A 1 -29.32 -6.86 6.82
CA MET A 1 -28.56 -5.62 6.56
C MET A 1 -29.31 -4.84 5.51
N PRO A 2 -29.38 -3.50 5.60
CA PRO A 2 -30.00 -2.72 4.52
C PRO A 2 -29.25 -2.99 3.21
N GLU A 3 -29.99 -2.96 2.09
CA GLU A 3 -29.36 -3.02 0.77
C GLU A 3 -28.45 -1.81 0.57
N PRO A 4 -27.25 -1.99 -0.01
CA PRO A 4 -26.36 -0.87 -0.28
C PRO A 4 -26.96 0.01 -1.37
N GLU A 5 -26.84 1.34 -1.19
CA GLU A 5 -27.18 2.30 -2.22
C GLU A 5 -26.16 2.27 -3.36
N THR A 6 -26.64 2.25 -4.59
CA THR A 6 -25.80 2.31 -5.79
C THR A 6 -25.66 3.76 -6.26
N LEU A 7 -24.44 4.29 -6.25
CA LEU A 7 -24.15 5.68 -6.62
C LEU A 7 -23.40 5.74 -7.96
N PRO A 8 -23.66 6.74 -8.84
CA PRO A 8 -22.83 6.98 -10.02
C PRO A 8 -21.38 7.25 -9.63
N TYR A 9 -20.44 6.56 -10.28
CA TYR A 9 -19.01 6.72 -10.04
C TYR A 9 -18.29 7.17 -11.31
N ALA A 10 -17.48 8.22 -11.20
CA ALA A 10 -16.58 8.67 -12.24
C ALA A 10 -15.30 9.24 -11.64
N LEU A 11 -14.16 8.88 -12.22
CA LEU A 11 -12.90 9.57 -11.96
C LEU A 11 -12.73 10.76 -12.92
N PRO A 12 -11.98 11.80 -12.52
CA PRO A 12 -11.62 12.88 -13.43
C PRO A 12 -10.95 12.32 -14.69
N ARG A 13 -11.43 12.73 -15.86
CA ARG A 13 -10.83 12.34 -17.14
C ARG A 13 -9.46 12.98 -17.29
N LEU A 14 -8.46 12.18 -17.64
CA LEU A 14 -7.14 12.65 -18.04
C LEU A 14 -7.07 12.77 -19.56
N ALA A 15 -6.32 13.75 -20.05
CA ALA A 15 -5.93 13.79 -21.45
C ALA A 15 -4.96 12.64 -21.75
N ASP A 16 -5.01 12.05 -22.94
CA ASP A 16 -4.23 10.86 -23.28
C ASP A 16 -2.72 11.07 -23.08
N ALA A 17 -2.20 12.24 -23.46
CA ALA A 17 -0.80 12.59 -23.26
C ALA A 17 -0.39 12.57 -21.78
N GLU A 18 -1.26 13.08 -20.91
CA GLU A 18 -1.03 13.07 -19.45
C GLU A 18 -1.12 11.66 -18.88
N ALA A 19 -2.12 10.88 -19.29
CA ALA A 19 -2.28 9.49 -18.86
C ALA A 19 -1.04 8.65 -19.22
N ILE A 20 -0.54 8.80 -20.46
CA ILE A 20 0.67 8.13 -20.94
C ILE A 20 1.89 8.56 -20.12
N ALA A 21 2.05 9.86 -19.86
CA ALA A 21 3.17 10.38 -19.08
C ALA A 21 3.18 9.82 -17.64
N ARG A 22 2.02 9.82 -16.96
CA ARG A 22 1.88 9.26 -15.60
C ARG A 22 2.17 7.76 -15.57
N ALA A 23 1.66 7.00 -16.54
CA ALA A 23 1.88 5.57 -16.64
C ALA A 23 3.37 5.23 -16.83
N ARG A 24 4.07 5.95 -17.72
CA ARG A 24 5.52 5.79 -17.92
C ARG A 24 6.32 6.13 -16.67
N ALA A 25 6.00 7.26 -16.02
CA ALA A 25 6.69 7.67 -14.80
C ALA A 25 6.54 6.64 -13.67
N LEU A 26 5.34 6.08 -13.50
CA LEU A 26 5.09 5.02 -12.53
C LEU A 26 5.90 3.75 -12.88
N ALA A 27 5.89 3.34 -14.14
CA ALA A 27 6.64 2.17 -14.60
C ALA A 27 8.15 2.32 -14.32
N GLU A 28 8.74 3.46 -14.66
CA GLU A 28 10.15 3.74 -14.36
C GLU A 28 10.43 3.73 -12.85
N ARG A 29 9.54 4.31 -12.03
CA ARG A 29 9.71 4.28 -10.58
C ARG A 29 9.64 2.85 -10.00
N LEU A 30 8.72 2.02 -10.51
CA LEU A 30 8.60 0.62 -10.07
C LEU A 30 9.80 -0.23 -10.50
N LYS A 31 10.43 0.06 -11.65
CA LYS A 31 11.67 -0.62 -12.10
C LYS A 31 12.83 -0.43 -11.12
N MET A 32 12.89 0.70 -10.43
CA MET A 32 13.96 1.00 -9.47
C MET A 32 13.87 0.15 -8.19
N ARG A 33 12.72 -0.46 -7.88
CA ARG A 33 12.53 -1.25 -6.67
C ARG A 33 13.32 -2.56 -6.75
N ARG A 34 14.16 -2.80 -5.74
CA ARG A 34 14.90 -4.06 -5.54
C ARG A 34 14.51 -4.71 -4.22
N THR A 35 14.59 -6.04 -4.17
CA THR A 35 14.44 -6.76 -2.91
C THR A 35 15.77 -6.66 -2.16
N CYS A 36 15.80 -5.84 -1.12
CA CYS A 36 16.96 -5.67 -0.24
C CYS A 36 16.88 -6.70 0.91
N ARG A 37 18.03 -7.23 1.33
CA ARG A 37 18.17 -8.15 2.48
C ARG A 37 19.13 -7.63 3.55
N TRP A 38 19.59 -6.39 3.39
CA TRP A 38 20.44 -5.69 4.33
C TRP A 38 19.76 -4.36 4.67
N PHE A 39 19.51 -4.12 5.96
CA PHE A 39 18.71 -3.00 6.44
C PHE A 39 19.51 -2.19 7.48
N SER A 40 19.30 -0.88 7.48
CA SER A 40 19.83 0.01 8.53
C SER A 40 18.97 -0.08 9.79
N ASP A 41 19.57 0.18 10.96
CA ASP A 41 18.86 0.33 12.23
C ASP A 41 18.28 1.74 12.45
N ALA A 42 18.44 2.65 11.48
CA ALA A 42 17.89 3.99 11.55
C ALA A 42 16.35 3.95 11.74
N PRO A 43 15.80 4.73 12.69
CA PRO A 43 14.36 4.75 12.91
C PRO A 43 13.63 5.35 11.71
N VAL A 44 12.45 4.83 11.42
CA VAL A 44 11.54 5.34 10.38
C VAL A 44 10.33 5.98 11.08
N PRO A 45 9.92 7.21 10.71
CA PRO A 45 8.71 7.82 11.25
C PRO A 45 7.49 6.93 11.03
N ARG A 46 6.62 6.84 12.04
CA ARG A 46 5.48 5.90 12.02
C ARG A 46 4.52 6.15 10.85
N GLU A 47 4.28 7.40 10.50
CA GLU A 47 3.42 7.78 9.36
C GLU A 47 3.91 7.22 8.03
N VAL A 48 5.24 7.10 7.84
CA VAL A 48 5.83 6.50 6.63
C VAL A 48 5.50 5.00 6.53
N ILE A 49 5.22 4.34 7.65
CA ILE A 49 4.77 2.93 7.70
C ILE A 49 3.25 2.84 7.53
N GLU A 50 2.49 3.77 8.11
CA GLU A 50 1.02 3.73 8.10
C GLU A 50 0.43 4.07 6.72
N ALA A 51 0.99 5.06 6.02
CA ALA A 51 0.53 5.45 4.69
C ALA A 51 0.48 4.29 3.67
N PRO A 52 1.53 3.46 3.49
CA PRO A 52 1.45 2.32 2.59
C PRO A 52 0.51 1.21 3.09
N ILE A 53 0.28 1.07 4.41
CA ILE A 53 -0.72 0.13 4.94
C ILE A 53 -2.13 0.58 4.54
N LEU A 54 -2.44 1.88 4.67
CA LEU A 54 -3.71 2.44 4.22
C LEU A 54 -3.92 2.23 2.71
N ALA A 55 -2.87 2.45 1.91
CA ALA A 55 -2.91 2.17 0.48
C ALA A 55 -3.13 0.68 0.18
N ALA A 56 -2.51 -0.23 0.93
CA ALA A 56 -2.72 -1.67 0.77
C ALA A 56 -4.16 -2.08 1.12
N GLY A 57 -4.75 -1.43 2.13
CA GLY A 57 -6.14 -1.67 2.55
C GLY A 57 -7.20 -1.26 1.53
N SER A 58 -6.86 -0.46 0.51
CA SER A 58 -7.79 -0.09 -0.57
C SER A 58 -7.90 -1.15 -1.68
N ALA A 59 -7.22 -2.29 -1.56
CA ALA A 59 -7.37 -3.39 -2.49
C ALA A 59 -8.83 -3.90 -2.51
N PRO A 60 -9.34 -4.38 -3.65
CA PRO A 60 -10.65 -5.04 -3.67
C PRO A 60 -10.62 -6.35 -2.87
N SER A 61 -11.74 -6.70 -2.24
CA SER A 61 -11.92 -8.00 -1.58
C SER A 61 -13.26 -8.63 -1.93
N GLY A 62 -13.31 -9.96 -1.96
CA GLY A 62 -14.54 -10.71 -2.19
C GLY A 62 -15.59 -10.33 -1.15
N ALA A 63 -16.79 -9.98 -1.62
CA ALA A 63 -17.90 -9.49 -0.80
C ALA A 63 -17.50 -8.35 0.19
N ASN A 64 -16.46 -7.58 -0.15
CA ASN A 64 -15.91 -6.51 0.69
C ASN A 64 -15.51 -6.97 2.11
N HIS A 65 -15.09 -8.23 2.28
CA HIS A 65 -14.72 -8.77 3.60
C HIS A 65 -13.47 -8.14 4.23
N GLN A 66 -12.61 -7.51 3.43
CA GLN A 66 -11.32 -6.95 3.86
C GLN A 66 -10.51 -7.93 4.75
N PRO A 67 -10.23 -9.15 4.25
CA PRO A 67 -9.71 -10.26 5.08
C PRO A 67 -8.20 -10.13 5.36
N TRP A 68 -7.72 -8.93 5.67
CA TRP A 68 -6.32 -8.62 5.94
C TRP A 68 -6.13 -8.05 7.34
N HIS A 69 -5.02 -8.44 7.96
CA HIS A 69 -4.53 -7.84 9.19
C HIS A 69 -3.05 -7.50 9.01
N PHE A 70 -2.69 -6.24 9.24
CA PHE A 70 -1.32 -5.76 9.16
C PHE A 70 -0.74 -5.63 10.57
N ALA A 71 0.17 -6.53 10.95
CA ALA A 71 0.85 -6.49 12.24
C ALA A 71 2.18 -5.74 12.14
N VAL A 72 2.28 -4.58 12.78
CA VAL A 72 3.50 -3.76 12.84
C VAL A 72 4.27 -4.06 14.13
N VAL A 73 5.52 -4.53 14.01
CA VAL A 73 6.36 -4.91 15.15
C VAL A 73 7.59 -4.00 15.25
N ALA A 74 7.54 -3.04 16.18
CA ALA A 74 8.68 -2.16 16.47
C ALA A 74 9.59 -2.66 17.61
N SER A 75 9.03 -3.40 18.58
CA SER A 75 9.77 -3.89 19.76
C SER A 75 10.99 -4.75 19.37
N PRO A 76 12.20 -4.40 19.83
CA PRO A 76 13.40 -5.20 19.62
C PRO A 76 13.27 -6.62 20.18
N GLU A 77 12.64 -6.78 21.35
CA GLU A 77 12.42 -8.07 22.01
C GLU A 77 11.54 -8.96 21.16
N ARG A 78 10.41 -8.42 20.66
CA ARG A 78 9.49 -9.16 19.80
C ARG A 78 10.10 -9.49 18.44
N LYS A 79 10.86 -8.57 17.84
CA LYS A 79 11.61 -8.85 16.60
C LYS A 79 12.63 -9.99 16.81
N ARG A 80 13.34 -10.00 17.95
CA ARG A 80 14.30 -11.06 18.30
C ARG A 80 13.60 -12.41 18.46
N ALA A 81 12.43 -12.45 19.08
CA ALA A 81 11.65 -13.68 19.23
C ALA A 81 11.15 -14.26 17.89
N ILE A 82 10.92 -13.42 16.87
CA ILE A 82 10.49 -13.85 15.53
C ILE A 82 11.66 -14.35 14.67
N ARG A 83 12.84 -13.73 14.81
CA ARG A 83 14.07 -14.05 14.07
C ARG A 83 14.66 -15.38 14.57
N LYS A 84 14.09 -16.50 14.16
CA LYS A 84 14.73 -17.81 14.27
C LYS A 84 15.98 -17.87 13.39
#